data_AF-A0A0N0FZX5-F1
#
_entry.id   AF-A0A0N0FZX5-F1
#
_cell.length_a   1.000
_cell.length_b   1.000
_cell.length_c   1.000
_cell.angle_alpha   90.00
_cell.angle_beta   90.00
_cell.angle_gamma   90.00
#
_symmetry.space_group_name_H-M   'P 1'
#
loop_
_entity.id
_entity.type
_entity.pdbx_description
1 polymer ?
#
loop_
_entity_poly.entity_id
_entity_poly.type
_entity_poly.pdbx_seq_one_letter_code
_entity_poly.pdbx_strand_id
1 'polypeptide(L)'
;MRFSPELEQGRLLVRYKRFLADIETDSGELLTIHCPNTGSMLNCMMPGGRVWFSRSNDPKRKLPGTWEISETPQGRLACINTGRANTLVEEALRAGVIRELEGFTALKREVAYGQEKSRVDFRLEYPDGYLYLEVKSVTLGFADSAVAAFPDAVTQRGARHLRELATLAREGVRAVLLYCVNLTGIEAVRPAKEIDPAYAAALREAVDAGVQILAYGVQLTPEAVYIDRRLEVHWPD
;
A
#
# COMPACT_ATOMS: atom_id res chain seq x y z
N MET A 1 -6.49 -8.70 -8.65
CA MET A 1 -7.78 -9.23 -8.16
C MET A 1 -8.96 -8.50 -8.79
N ARG A 2 -10.09 -9.20 -8.97
CA ARG A 2 -11.40 -8.56 -9.25
C ARG A 2 -12.12 -8.27 -7.95
N PHE A 3 -12.85 -7.17 -7.87
CA PHE A 3 -13.74 -6.91 -6.74
C PHE A 3 -14.97 -7.82 -6.84
N SER A 4 -15.26 -8.53 -5.77
CA SER A 4 -16.42 -9.43 -5.68
C SER A 4 -16.98 -9.37 -4.25
N PRO A 5 -18.25 -8.95 -4.06
CA PRO A 5 -19.16 -8.42 -5.09
C PRO A 5 -18.63 -7.14 -5.76
N GLU A 6 -19.25 -6.73 -6.87
CA GLU A 6 -18.95 -5.46 -7.53
C GLU A 6 -19.07 -4.30 -6.54
N LEU A 7 -18.22 -3.28 -6.71
CA LEU A 7 -18.23 -2.13 -5.83
C LEU A 7 -19.42 -1.23 -6.15
N GLU A 8 -20.07 -0.77 -5.09
CA GLU A 8 -21.07 0.29 -5.19
C GLU A 8 -20.40 1.66 -5.10
N GLN A 9 -21.03 2.66 -5.71
CA GLN A 9 -20.50 4.02 -5.79
C GLN A 9 -21.32 4.99 -4.94
N GLY A 10 -20.65 6.02 -4.42
CA GLY A 10 -21.30 7.16 -3.78
C GLY A 10 -20.39 8.38 -3.72
N ARG A 11 -20.78 9.33 -2.86
CA ARG A 11 -20.09 10.58 -2.57
C ARG A 11 -19.66 10.61 -1.13
N LEU A 12 -18.40 10.99 -0.87
CA LEU A 12 -17.92 11.19 0.49
C LEU A 12 -18.57 12.43 1.10
N LEU A 13 -19.20 12.29 2.26
CA LEU A 13 -19.63 13.44 3.07
C LEU A 13 -18.51 13.82 4.03
N VAL A 14 -18.05 12.87 4.84
CA VAL A 14 -16.98 13.10 5.82
C VAL A 14 -16.32 11.79 6.25
N ARG A 15 -14.99 11.81 6.42
CA ARG A 15 -14.25 10.76 7.16
C ARG A 15 -13.92 11.27 8.54
N TYR A 16 -14.15 10.45 9.56
CA TYR A 16 -13.92 10.82 10.96
C TYR A 16 -13.55 9.61 11.79
N LYS A 17 -12.97 9.87 12.98
CA LYS A 17 -12.45 8.84 13.90
C LYS A 17 -11.50 7.83 13.22
N ARG A 18 -10.89 8.19 12.08
CA ARG A 18 -10.04 7.37 11.20
C ARG A 18 -10.75 6.22 10.48
N PHE A 19 -11.65 5.50 11.14
CA PHE A 19 -12.23 4.24 10.65
C PHE A 19 -13.69 4.34 10.18
N LEU A 20 -14.28 5.55 10.18
CA LEU A 20 -15.66 5.80 9.72
C LEU A 20 -15.66 6.80 8.57
N ALA A 21 -16.52 6.55 7.59
CA ALA A 21 -16.84 7.50 6.54
C ALA A 21 -18.35 7.53 6.32
N ASP A 22 -18.94 8.71 6.41
CA ASP A 22 -20.32 8.93 6.01
C ASP A 22 -20.34 9.26 4.51
N ILE A 23 -21.24 8.61 3.79
CA ILE A 23 -21.39 8.70 2.34
C ILE A 23 -22.85 8.83 1.95
N GLU A 24 -23.10 9.33 0.74
CA GLU A 24 -24.38 9.27 0.05
C GLU A 24 -24.21 8.39 -1.20
N THR A 25 -24.98 7.33 -1.37
CA THR A 25 -24.92 6.48 -2.58
C THR A 25 -25.48 7.22 -3.79
N ASP A 26 -25.22 6.71 -4.99
CA ASP A 26 -25.84 7.25 -6.22
C ASP A 26 -27.38 7.16 -6.22
N SER A 27 -27.98 6.32 -5.37
CA SER A 27 -29.44 6.25 -5.16
C SER A 27 -29.96 7.19 -4.07
N GLY A 28 -29.10 7.99 -3.42
CA GLY A 28 -29.45 8.91 -2.33
C GLY A 28 -29.51 8.26 -0.93
N GLU A 29 -29.02 7.03 -0.77
CA GLU A 29 -28.96 6.38 0.55
C GLU A 29 -27.81 6.98 1.39
N LEU A 30 -28.11 7.44 2.61
CA LEU A 30 -27.09 7.89 3.56
C LEU A 30 -26.57 6.70 4.40
N LEU A 31 -25.26 6.51 4.40
CA LEU A 31 -24.61 5.38 5.03
C LEU A 31 -23.34 5.79 5.77
N THR A 32 -23.08 5.13 6.90
CA THR A 32 -21.74 5.08 7.48
C THR A 32 -21.06 3.77 7.09
N ILE A 33 -19.92 3.85 6.41
CA ILE A 33 -19.10 2.69 6.03
C ILE A 33 -17.77 2.66 6.76
N HIS A 34 -17.15 1.49 6.81
CA HIS A 34 -15.82 1.33 7.38
C HIS A 34 -14.77 1.96 6.47
N CYS A 35 -13.89 2.79 7.03
CA CYS A 35 -12.65 3.22 6.39
C CYS A 35 -11.51 2.29 6.86
N PRO A 36 -10.99 1.39 6.00
CA PRO A 36 -9.94 0.44 6.36
C PRO A 36 -8.53 1.04 6.34
N ASN A 37 -8.41 2.36 6.19
CA ASN A 37 -7.13 3.08 6.23
C ASN A 37 -6.99 3.83 7.55
N THR A 38 -6.00 3.49 8.36
CA THR A 38 -5.73 4.15 9.65
C THR A 38 -4.77 5.33 9.54
N GLY A 39 -4.16 5.54 8.36
CA GLY A 39 -3.26 6.64 8.03
C GLY A 39 -3.98 7.97 7.89
N SER A 40 -3.23 9.02 7.54
CA SER A 40 -3.80 10.35 7.36
C SER A 40 -4.74 10.39 6.16
N MET A 41 -4.50 9.56 5.13
CA MET A 41 -5.13 9.66 3.82
C MET A 41 -4.91 11.05 3.21
N LEU A 42 -3.74 11.64 3.49
CA LEU A 42 -3.35 12.92 2.93
C LEU A 42 -3.45 12.86 1.39
N ASN A 43 -4.13 13.84 0.81
CA ASN A 43 -4.41 13.92 -0.62
C ASN A 43 -5.13 12.71 -1.24
N CYS A 44 -5.77 11.84 -0.45
CA CYS A 44 -6.50 10.70 -1.00
C CYS A 44 -8.00 10.96 -1.19
N MET A 45 -8.55 12.00 -0.58
CA MET A 45 -10.01 12.24 -0.53
C MET A 45 -10.35 13.73 -0.44
N MET A 46 -11.60 14.08 -0.77
CA MET A 46 -12.21 15.39 -0.58
C MET A 46 -13.71 15.23 -0.30
N PRO A 47 -14.36 16.15 0.45
CA PRO A 47 -15.82 16.20 0.51
C PRO A 47 -16.42 16.28 -0.89
N GLY A 48 -17.47 15.49 -1.15
CA GLY A 48 -18.11 15.34 -2.47
C GLY A 48 -17.34 14.47 -3.47
N GLY A 49 -16.14 14.01 -3.14
CA GLY A 49 -15.36 13.10 -3.99
C GLY A 49 -16.05 11.74 -4.18
N ARG A 50 -15.87 11.10 -5.34
CA ARG A 50 -16.39 9.75 -5.57
C ARG A 50 -15.71 8.74 -4.67
N VAL A 51 -16.51 7.81 -4.16
CA VAL A 51 -16.05 6.65 -3.40
C VAL A 51 -16.62 5.39 -4.00
N TRP A 52 -15.82 4.32 -3.98
CA TRP A 52 -16.30 2.98 -4.29
C TRP A 52 -16.11 2.09 -3.06
N PHE A 53 -17.16 1.37 -2.69
CA PHE A 53 -17.20 0.58 -1.47
C PHE A 53 -17.77 -0.81 -1.73
N SER A 54 -17.28 -1.80 -0.98
CA SER A 54 -17.86 -3.13 -0.96
C SER A 54 -19.02 -3.17 0.03
N ARG A 55 -20.19 -3.63 -0.41
CA ARG A 55 -21.36 -3.87 0.44
C ARG A 55 -21.25 -5.24 1.11
N SER A 56 -21.66 -5.32 2.37
CA SER A 56 -21.68 -6.55 3.14
C SER A 56 -23.06 -6.84 3.68
N ASN A 57 -23.60 -8.00 3.33
CA ASN A 57 -24.88 -8.51 3.85
C ASN A 57 -24.71 -9.36 5.12
N ASP A 58 -23.49 -9.47 5.67
CA ASP A 58 -23.25 -10.19 6.94
C ASP A 58 -23.96 -9.47 8.10
N PRO A 59 -24.99 -10.09 8.72
CA PRO A 59 -25.76 -9.48 9.79
C PRO A 59 -24.94 -9.23 11.06
N LYS A 60 -23.73 -9.81 11.19
CA LYS A 60 -22.84 -9.58 12.32
C LYS A 60 -22.05 -8.27 12.20
N ARG A 61 -21.97 -7.67 11.00
CA ARG A 61 -21.22 -6.43 10.81
C ARG A 61 -22.05 -5.22 11.26
N LYS A 62 -21.42 -4.35 12.06
CA LYS A 62 -22.02 -3.08 12.48
C LYS A 62 -22.13 -2.06 11.34
N LEU A 63 -21.21 -2.14 10.38
CA LEU A 63 -21.14 -1.22 9.25
C LEU A 63 -21.44 -2.00 7.96
N PRO A 64 -22.39 -1.54 7.12
CA PRO A 64 -22.89 -2.26 5.96
C PRO A 64 -21.95 -2.23 4.74
N GLY A 65 -20.81 -1.53 4.84
CA GLY A 65 -19.84 -1.48 3.76
C GLY A 65 -18.42 -1.16 4.19
N THR A 66 -17.47 -1.33 3.28
CA THR A 66 -16.06 -0.99 3.45
C THR A 66 -15.58 -0.18 2.26
N TRP A 67 -14.99 0.98 2.54
CA TRP A 67 -14.45 1.87 1.52
C TRP A 67 -13.20 1.26 0.89
N GLU A 68 -13.22 1.04 -0.43
CA GLU A 68 -12.13 0.38 -1.18
C GLU A 68 -11.32 1.39 -1.99
N ILE A 69 -12.00 2.25 -2.76
CA ILE A 69 -11.37 3.19 -3.71
C ILE A 69 -11.87 4.60 -3.43
N SER A 70 -10.96 5.56 -3.49
CA SER A 70 -11.28 7.00 -3.41
C SER A 70 -10.87 7.70 -4.70
N GLU A 71 -11.71 8.63 -5.16
CA GLU A 71 -11.27 9.69 -6.05
C GLU A 71 -10.44 10.70 -5.24
N THR A 72 -9.23 10.99 -5.70
CA THR A 72 -8.36 11.97 -5.06
C THR A 72 -8.67 13.38 -5.54
N PRO A 73 -8.24 14.44 -4.81
CA PRO A 73 -8.34 15.82 -5.29
C PRO A 73 -7.64 16.10 -6.62
N GLN A 74 -6.78 15.20 -7.07
CA GLN A 74 -6.07 15.28 -8.34
C GLN A 74 -6.79 14.55 -9.48
N GLY A 75 -8.01 14.04 -9.24
CA GLY A 75 -8.78 13.27 -10.22
C GLY A 75 -8.25 11.85 -10.47
N ARG A 76 -7.40 11.32 -9.57
CA ARG A 76 -6.88 9.95 -9.64
C ARG A 76 -7.75 8.99 -8.84
N LEU A 77 -7.58 7.69 -9.06
CA LEU A 77 -8.13 6.64 -8.20
C LEU A 77 -7.04 6.14 -7.26
N ALA A 78 -7.36 6.07 -5.96
CA ALA A 78 -6.52 5.46 -4.95
C ALA A 78 -7.22 4.25 -4.34
N CYS A 79 -6.57 3.08 -4.30
CA CYS A 79 -7.05 1.96 -3.49
C CYS A 79 -6.65 2.23 -2.04
N ILE A 80 -7.57 2.86 -1.29
CA ILE A 80 -7.32 3.31 0.07
C ILE A 80 -7.36 2.16 1.08
N ASN A 81 -7.94 1.02 0.71
CA ASN A 81 -7.90 -0.18 1.52
C ASN A 81 -6.51 -0.82 1.49
N THR A 82 -5.66 -0.37 2.41
CA THR A 82 -4.26 -0.81 2.52
C THR A 82 -4.12 -2.30 2.79
N GLY A 83 -5.16 -2.96 3.32
CA GLY A 83 -5.21 -4.41 3.49
C GLY A 83 -5.16 -5.20 2.18
N ARG A 84 -5.37 -4.54 1.02
CA ARG A 84 -5.26 -5.17 -0.30
C ARG A 84 -3.81 -5.35 -0.75
N ALA A 85 -2.87 -4.52 -0.28
CA ALA A 85 -1.50 -4.47 -0.81
C ALA A 85 -0.79 -5.83 -0.81
N ASN A 86 -0.82 -6.56 0.31
CA ASN A 86 -0.15 -7.87 0.39
C ASN A 86 -0.79 -8.89 -0.56
N THR A 87 -2.11 -8.89 -0.72
CA THR A 87 -2.77 -9.77 -1.69
C THR A 87 -2.36 -9.43 -3.12
N LEU A 88 -2.29 -8.15 -3.47
CA LEU A 88 -1.85 -7.71 -4.81
C LEU A 88 -0.40 -8.09 -5.10
N VAL A 89 0.48 -7.91 -4.12
CA VAL A 89 1.89 -8.30 -4.23
C VAL A 89 2.02 -9.82 -4.37
N GLU A 90 1.28 -10.62 -3.59
CA GLU A 90 1.30 -12.07 -3.74
C GLU A 90 0.80 -12.54 -5.10
N GLU A 91 -0.29 -11.98 -5.60
CA GLU A 91 -0.79 -12.28 -6.96
C GLU A 91 0.27 -11.96 -8.03
N ALA A 92 0.92 -10.80 -7.91
CA ALA A 92 1.95 -10.35 -8.86
C ALA A 92 3.24 -11.19 -8.79
N LEU A 93 3.65 -11.61 -7.60
CA LEU A 93 4.77 -12.53 -7.38
C LEU A 93 4.51 -13.87 -8.07
N ARG A 94 3.35 -14.47 -7.82
CA ARG A 94 2.97 -15.77 -8.39
C ARG A 94 2.78 -15.71 -9.92
N ALA A 95 2.39 -14.56 -10.44
CA ALA A 95 2.21 -14.34 -11.88
C ALA A 95 3.51 -13.98 -12.64
N GLY A 96 4.66 -13.84 -11.96
CA GLY A 96 5.91 -13.43 -12.61
C GLY A 96 5.90 -11.98 -13.11
N VAL A 97 5.07 -11.12 -12.52
CA VAL A 97 5.06 -9.69 -12.87
C VAL A 97 6.26 -8.99 -12.24
N ILE A 98 6.62 -9.39 -11.02
CA ILE A 98 7.75 -8.83 -10.26
C ILE A 98 9.01 -9.63 -10.59
N ARG A 99 9.62 -9.34 -11.74
CA ARG A 99 10.71 -10.14 -12.34
C ARG A 99 11.94 -10.26 -11.44
N GLU A 100 12.24 -9.23 -10.64
CA GLU A 100 13.39 -9.25 -9.73
C GLU A 100 13.30 -10.32 -8.63
N LEU A 101 12.09 -10.84 -8.38
CA LEU A 101 11.79 -11.79 -7.32
C LEU A 101 11.33 -13.16 -7.87
N GLU A 102 11.49 -13.43 -9.16
CA GLU A 102 11.17 -14.72 -9.77
C GLU A 102 12.10 -15.85 -9.30
N GLY A 103 11.64 -17.10 -9.45
CA GLY A 103 12.43 -18.30 -9.15
C GLY A 103 12.32 -18.83 -7.72
N PHE A 104 11.45 -18.22 -6.90
CA PHE A 104 11.13 -18.77 -5.57
C PHE A 104 10.34 -20.08 -5.71
N THR A 105 10.61 -21.04 -4.82
CA THR A 105 9.94 -22.35 -4.76
C THR A 105 8.82 -22.37 -3.73
N ALA A 106 8.83 -21.46 -2.75
CA ALA A 106 7.75 -21.29 -1.78
C ALA A 106 7.64 -19.84 -1.29
N LEU A 107 6.42 -19.47 -0.85
CA LEU A 107 6.09 -18.17 -0.29
C LEU A 107 5.39 -18.38 1.06
N LYS A 108 5.89 -17.71 2.11
CA LYS A 108 5.30 -17.68 3.45
C LYS A 108 4.91 -16.25 3.81
N ARG A 109 3.76 -16.07 4.46
CA ARG A 109 3.25 -14.77 4.91
C ARG A 109 3.54 -14.54 6.40
N GLU A 110 3.64 -13.28 6.81
CA GLU A 110 3.66 -12.85 8.22
C GLU A 110 4.75 -13.54 9.07
N VAL A 111 5.94 -13.69 8.49
CA VAL A 111 7.06 -14.43 9.10
C VAL A 111 7.76 -13.55 10.12
N ALA A 112 7.93 -14.07 11.34
CA ALA A 112 8.69 -13.37 12.37
C ALA A 112 10.17 -13.29 11.99
N TYR A 113 10.78 -12.12 12.18
CA TYR A 113 12.19 -11.88 11.90
C TYR A 113 12.75 -10.80 12.82
N GLY A 114 14.07 -10.61 12.79
CA GLY A 114 14.75 -9.58 13.55
C GLY A 114 14.72 -9.83 15.06
N GLN A 115 15.21 -8.84 15.81
CA GLN A 115 15.32 -8.92 17.26
C GLN A 115 14.14 -8.25 17.99
N GLU A 116 13.35 -7.42 17.31
CA GLU A 116 12.25 -6.65 17.92
C GLU A 116 10.86 -7.29 17.75
N LYS A 117 10.79 -8.60 17.49
CA LYS A 117 9.55 -9.37 17.25
C LYS A 117 8.71 -8.84 16.08
N SER A 118 9.33 -8.19 15.10
CA SER A 118 8.64 -7.77 13.89
C SER A 118 8.27 -8.97 13.03
N ARG A 119 7.25 -8.75 12.19
CA ARG A 119 6.82 -9.69 11.16
C ARG A 119 6.99 -9.00 9.82
N VAL A 120 7.61 -9.71 8.90
CA VAL A 120 7.74 -9.31 7.50
C VAL A 120 6.53 -9.83 6.76
N ASP A 121 6.07 -9.07 5.77
CA ASP A 121 4.90 -9.46 4.99
C ASP A 121 5.11 -10.80 4.28
N PHE A 122 6.30 -11.01 3.69
CA PHE A 122 6.64 -12.25 2.99
C PHE A 122 8.06 -12.75 3.26
N ARG A 123 8.22 -14.08 3.28
CA ARG A 123 9.50 -14.77 3.07
C ARG A 123 9.38 -15.63 1.83
N LEU A 124 10.26 -15.38 0.85
CA LEU A 124 10.37 -16.14 -0.38
C LEU A 124 11.53 -17.13 -0.25
N GLU A 125 11.27 -18.41 -0.47
CA GLU A 125 12.27 -19.48 -0.42
C GLU A 125 12.80 -19.76 -1.84
N TYR A 126 14.10 -19.95 -1.98
CA TYR A 126 14.80 -20.27 -3.23
C TYR A 126 15.64 -21.54 -3.02
N PRO A 127 16.15 -22.18 -4.10
CA PRO A 127 17.07 -23.31 -3.95
C PRO A 127 18.31 -23.00 -3.10
N ASP A 128 18.86 -21.79 -3.25
CA ASP A 128 20.13 -21.38 -2.63
C ASP A 128 19.96 -20.45 -1.41
N GLY A 129 18.74 -20.30 -0.88
CA GLY A 129 18.49 -19.45 0.29
C GLY A 129 17.09 -18.88 0.35
N TYR A 130 16.95 -17.72 0.99
CA TYR A 130 15.66 -17.05 1.14
C TYR A 130 15.80 -15.53 1.11
N LEU A 131 14.67 -14.87 0.92
CA LEU A 131 14.55 -13.42 0.88
C LEU A 131 13.40 -12.97 1.78
N TYR A 132 13.63 -11.89 2.51
CA TYR A 132 12.59 -11.19 3.27
C TYR A 132 12.05 -10.01 2.46
N LEU A 133 10.73 -9.91 2.33
CA LEU A 133 10.04 -8.89 1.54
C LEU A 133 9.00 -8.17 2.39
N GLU A 134 9.26 -6.90 2.67
CA GLU A 134 8.35 -5.98 3.33
C GLU A 134 7.59 -5.14 2.28
N VAL A 135 6.29 -4.99 2.43
CA VAL A 135 5.41 -4.24 1.55
C VAL A 135 4.96 -2.94 2.20
N LYS A 136 4.94 -1.86 1.43
CA LYS A 136 4.35 -0.57 1.82
C LYS A 136 3.29 -0.15 0.81
N SER A 137 2.07 0.06 1.29
CA SER A 137 1.00 0.65 0.47
C SER A 137 1.23 2.15 0.34
N VAL A 138 1.30 2.66 -0.89
CA VAL A 138 1.54 4.08 -1.19
C VAL A 138 0.32 4.67 -1.89
N THR A 139 -0.25 5.74 -1.33
CA THR A 139 -1.42 6.43 -1.90
C THR A 139 -1.27 7.96 -1.91
N LEU A 140 -0.21 8.51 -1.32
CA LEU A 140 0.02 9.96 -1.29
C LEU A 140 0.53 10.43 -2.66
N GLY A 141 -0.27 11.26 -3.31
CA GLY A 141 0.05 11.93 -4.57
C GLY A 141 -0.12 13.45 -4.50
N PHE A 142 0.35 14.12 -5.54
CA PHE A 142 0.33 15.59 -5.68
C PHE A 142 -0.24 16.00 -7.04
N ALA A 143 -0.85 17.18 -7.13
CA ALA A 143 -1.62 17.64 -8.31
C ALA A 143 -0.79 17.64 -9.60
N ASP A 144 0.42 18.22 -9.54
CA ASP A 144 1.25 18.44 -10.73
C ASP A 144 2.46 17.51 -10.78
N SER A 145 2.32 16.30 -10.23
CA SER A 145 3.40 15.32 -10.20
C SER A 145 2.90 13.91 -10.38
N ALA A 146 3.55 13.16 -11.28
CA ALA A 146 3.41 11.72 -11.42
C ALA A 146 4.29 10.95 -10.41
N VAL A 147 4.87 11.63 -9.42
CA VAL A 147 5.68 11.01 -8.36
C VAL A 147 4.86 10.92 -7.08
N ALA A 148 4.59 9.69 -6.63
CA ALA A 148 3.97 9.43 -5.34
C ALA A 148 5.02 9.52 -4.22
N ALA A 149 4.57 9.64 -2.97
CA ALA A 149 5.47 9.66 -1.84
C ALA A 149 5.02 8.75 -0.68
N PHE A 150 5.97 8.27 0.11
CA PHE A 150 5.71 7.54 1.35
C PHE A 150 6.66 8.00 2.45
N PRO A 151 6.20 8.21 3.70
CA PRO A 151 4.84 7.99 4.20
C PRO A 151 3.92 9.22 4.04
N ASP A 152 2.63 9.08 4.37
CA ASP A 152 1.64 10.17 4.44
C ASP A 152 1.47 10.78 5.84
N ALA A 153 2.19 10.25 6.83
CA ALA A 153 2.33 10.73 8.19
C ALA A 153 3.59 10.11 8.83
N VAL A 154 4.08 10.68 9.93
CA VAL A 154 5.22 10.11 10.68
C VAL A 154 4.95 8.65 11.08
N THR A 155 5.88 7.75 10.77
CA THR A 155 5.78 6.30 11.00
C THR A 155 7.02 5.71 11.67
N GLN A 156 7.01 5.74 13.01
CA GLN A 156 8.04 5.06 13.82
C GLN A 156 8.14 3.56 13.52
N ARG A 157 7.00 2.91 13.24
CA ARG A 157 6.96 1.50 12.85
C ARG A 157 7.64 1.26 11.51
N GLY A 158 7.41 2.13 10.53
CA GLY A 158 8.07 2.04 9.22
C GLY A 158 9.59 2.15 9.33
N ALA A 159 10.08 3.13 10.11
CA ALA A 159 11.50 3.30 10.35
C ALA A 159 12.13 2.11 11.11
N ARG A 160 11.41 1.50 12.06
CA ARG A 160 11.86 0.28 12.74
C ARG A 160 12.04 -0.89 11.77
N HIS A 161 11.04 -1.17 10.93
CA HIS A 161 11.13 -2.28 9.98
C HIS A 161 12.31 -2.08 9.00
N LEU A 162 12.59 -0.84 8.57
CA LEU A 162 13.76 -0.55 7.74
C LEU A 162 15.09 -0.88 8.44
N ARG A 163 15.22 -0.56 9.73
CA ARG A 163 16.41 -0.93 10.50
C ARG A 163 16.58 -2.45 10.62
N GLU A 164 15.49 -3.19 10.81
CA GLU A 164 15.55 -4.65 10.87
C GLU A 164 15.91 -5.29 9.52
N LEU A 165 15.38 -4.76 8.41
CA LEU A 165 15.82 -5.16 7.06
C LEU A 165 17.29 -4.84 6.84
N ALA A 166 17.78 -3.68 7.29
CA ALA A 166 19.19 -3.30 7.20
C ALA A 166 20.09 -4.27 7.99
N THR A 167 19.67 -4.70 9.18
CA THR A 167 20.38 -5.73 9.96
C THR A 167 20.49 -7.04 9.19
N LEU A 168 19.38 -7.52 8.60
CA LEU A 168 19.39 -8.73 7.76
C LEU A 168 20.34 -8.60 6.58
N ALA A 169 20.32 -7.46 5.88
CA ALA A 169 21.17 -7.21 4.73
C ALA A 169 22.66 -7.21 5.11
N ARG A 170 23.04 -6.62 6.25
CA ARG A 170 24.42 -6.66 6.79
C ARG A 170 24.88 -8.08 7.14
N GLU A 171 23.96 -8.96 7.51
CA GLU A 171 24.23 -10.38 7.78
C GLU A 171 24.28 -11.23 6.49
N GLY A 172 24.15 -10.60 5.32
CA GLY A 172 24.17 -11.27 4.01
C GLY A 172 22.84 -11.90 3.60
N VAL A 173 21.75 -11.64 4.36
CA VAL A 173 20.41 -12.13 4.03
C VAL A 173 19.76 -11.15 3.04
N ARG A 174 19.22 -11.68 1.93
CA ARG A 174 18.49 -10.86 0.95
C ARG A 174 17.26 -10.22 1.60
N ALA A 175 17.17 -8.90 1.54
CA ALA A 175 16.09 -8.12 2.11
C ALA A 175 15.57 -7.11 1.08
N VAL A 176 14.24 -6.99 0.96
CA VAL A 176 13.56 -6.15 -0.01
C VAL A 176 12.46 -5.34 0.67
N LEU A 177 12.40 -4.05 0.35
CA LEU A 177 11.23 -3.22 0.55
C LEU A 177 10.54 -3.01 -0.80
N LEU A 178 9.24 -3.27 -0.87
CA LEU A 178 8.44 -3.03 -2.06
C LEU A 178 7.34 -2.01 -1.78
N TYR A 179 7.39 -0.88 -2.49
CA TYR A 179 6.29 0.07 -2.56
C TYR A 179 5.21 -0.43 -3.53
N CYS A 180 4.07 -0.84 -3.00
CA CYS A 180 2.85 -1.12 -3.74
C CYS A 180 2.09 0.20 -3.92
N VAL A 181 2.28 0.84 -5.07
CA VAL A 181 1.72 2.16 -5.36
C VAL A 181 0.28 2.01 -5.82
N ASN A 182 -0.63 2.08 -4.84
CA ASN A 182 -2.08 1.94 -4.97
C ASN A 182 -2.74 3.25 -5.41
N LEU A 183 -2.14 3.94 -6.39
CA LEU A 183 -2.59 5.22 -6.94
C LEU A 183 -2.37 5.24 -8.45
N THR A 184 -3.41 5.57 -9.22
CA THR A 184 -3.33 5.64 -10.69
C THR A 184 -2.51 6.83 -11.18
N GLY A 185 -1.92 6.73 -12.38
CA GLY A 185 -1.22 7.85 -13.02
C GLY A 185 0.12 8.22 -12.36
N ILE A 186 0.76 7.25 -11.71
CA ILE A 186 2.07 7.40 -11.06
C ILE A 186 3.13 6.66 -11.88
N GLU A 187 4.30 7.30 -12.00
CA GLU A 187 5.47 6.83 -12.74
C GLU A 187 6.66 6.56 -11.82
N ALA A 188 6.70 7.22 -10.65
CA ALA A 188 7.76 7.04 -9.67
C ALA A 188 7.27 7.17 -8.22
N VAL A 189 8.07 6.71 -7.26
CA VAL A 189 7.87 6.93 -5.83
C VAL A 189 9.12 7.48 -5.17
N ARG A 190 8.97 8.34 -4.16
CA ARG A 190 10.05 8.84 -3.32
C ARG A 190 9.73 8.73 -1.83
N PRO A 191 10.74 8.74 -0.94
CA PRO A 191 10.48 9.00 0.47
C PRO A 191 9.98 10.45 0.66
N ALA A 192 8.97 10.61 1.50
CA ALA A 192 8.43 11.92 1.91
C ALA A 192 9.27 12.49 3.07
N LYS A 193 10.49 12.94 2.78
CA LYS A 193 11.43 13.50 3.78
C LYS A 193 10.82 14.69 4.53
N GLU A 194 9.98 15.46 3.86
CA GLU A 194 9.25 16.59 4.43
C GLU A 194 8.15 16.19 5.43
N ILE A 195 7.67 14.95 5.38
CA ILE A 195 6.67 14.40 6.31
C ILE A 195 7.35 13.60 7.42
N ASP A 196 8.30 12.73 7.06
CA ASP A 196 9.03 11.89 8.00
C ASP A 196 10.53 11.79 7.62
N PRO A 197 11.35 12.75 8.11
CA PRO A 197 12.78 12.74 7.85
C PRO A 197 13.48 11.54 8.49
N ALA A 198 12.94 10.98 9.59
CA ALA A 198 13.51 9.81 10.25
C ALA A 198 13.30 8.53 9.43
N TYR A 199 12.13 8.37 8.80
CA TYR A 199 11.90 7.31 7.83
C TYR A 199 12.82 7.43 6.61
N ALA A 200 12.97 8.64 6.05
CA ALA A 200 13.84 8.88 4.91
C ALA A 200 15.31 8.55 5.22
N ALA A 201 15.81 8.94 6.41
CA ALA A 201 17.15 8.58 6.87
C ALA A 201 17.31 7.06 7.05
N ALA A 202 16.36 6.40 7.71
CA ALA A 202 16.39 4.95 7.88
C ALA A 202 16.33 4.19 6.54
N LEU A 203 15.64 4.74 5.54
CA LEU A 203 15.57 4.16 4.20
C LEU A 203 16.93 4.25 3.49
N ARG A 204 17.61 5.39 3.60
CA ARG A 204 18.98 5.55 3.08
C ARG A 204 19.93 4.56 3.73
N GLU A 205 19.92 4.47 5.06
CA GLU A 205 20.75 3.51 5.80
C GLU A 205 20.45 2.05 5.41
N ALA A 206 19.19 1.71 5.12
CA ALA A 206 18.80 0.39 4.66
C ALA A 206 19.37 0.09 3.26
N VAL A 207 19.32 1.05 2.34
CA VAL A 207 19.95 0.93 1.01
C VAL A 207 21.46 0.74 1.13
N ASP A 208 22.12 1.57 1.94
CA ASP A 208 23.57 1.49 2.17
C ASP A 208 23.98 0.15 2.79
N ALA A 209 23.09 -0.46 3.57
CA ALA A 209 23.26 -1.80 4.13
C ALA A 209 23.00 -2.95 3.13
N GLY A 210 22.48 -2.66 1.94
CA GLY A 210 22.20 -3.64 0.89
C GLY A 210 20.73 -4.06 0.74
N VAL A 211 19.79 -3.38 1.38
CA VAL A 211 18.35 -3.62 1.17
C VAL A 211 17.96 -3.14 -0.23
N GLN A 212 17.35 -4.02 -1.02
CA GLN A 212 16.84 -3.66 -2.35
C GLN A 212 15.49 -2.97 -2.22
N ILE A 213 15.30 -1.87 -2.96
CA ILE A 213 14.06 -1.11 -2.96
C ILE A 213 13.39 -1.24 -4.32
N LEU A 214 12.15 -1.72 -4.32
CA LEU A 214 11.32 -1.88 -5.51
C LEU A 214 10.08 -1.01 -5.39
N ALA A 215 9.54 -0.61 -6.53
CA ALA A 215 8.28 0.10 -6.61
C ALA A 215 7.48 -0.45 -7.79
N TYR A 216 6.21 -0.75 -7.54
CA TYR A 216 5.30 -1.29 -8.53
C TYR A 216 3.97 -0.54 -8.48
N GLY A 217 3.51 -0.14 -9.66
CA GLY A 217 2.24 0.54 -9.87
C GLY A 217 1.10 -0.45 -10.06
N VAL A 218 -0.11 0.08 -10.00
CA VAL A 218 -1.32 -0.68 -10.28
C VAL A 218 -2.07 -0.15 -11.50
N GLN A 219 -2.82 -1.04 -12.15
CA GLN A 219 -4.06 -0.68 -12.83
C GLN A 219 -5.19 -0.77 -11.81
N LEU A 220 -6.05 0.24 -11.79
CA LEU A 220 -7.14 0.36 -10.83
C LEU A 220 -8.39 0.90 -11.51
N THR A 221 -9.47 0.15 -11.36
CA THR A 221 -10.82 0.41 -11.87
C THR A 221 -11.83 0.01 -10.79
N PRO A 222 -13.10 0.43 -10.87
CA PRO A 222 -14.15 -0.06 -9.97
C PRO A 222 -14.32 -1.59 -9.98
N GLU A 223 -13.94 -2.25 -11.07
CA GLU A 223 -14.11 -3.70 -11.25
C GLU A 223 -12.90 -4.52 -10.78
N ALA A 224 -11.70 -3.95 -10.87
CA ALA A 224 -10.46 -4.66 -10.57
C ALA A 224 -9.28 -3.76 -10.17
N VAL A 225 -8.37 -4.36 -9.41
CA VAL A 225 -7.06 -3.79 -9.08
C VAL A 225 -5.99 -4.87 -9.21
N TYR A 226 -4.88 -4.57 -9.88
CA TYR A 226 -3.73 -5.47 -9.99
C TYR A 226 -2.44 -4.69 -10.25
N ILE A 227 -1.32 -5.23 -9.78
CA ILE A 227 0.01 -4.69 -10.08
C ILE A 227 0.34 -5.01 -11.54
N ASP A 228 0.79 -4.02 -12.30
CA ASP A 228 1.00 -4.14 -13.74
C ASP A 228 2.42 -3.76 -14.20
N ARG A 229 3.06 -2.79 -13.54
CA ARG A 229 4.33 -2.23 -14.02
C ARG A 229 5.27 -1.87 -12.89
N ARG A 230 6.57 -1.98 -13.17
CA ARG A 230 7.62 -1.40 -12.33
C ARG A 230 7.58 0.13 -12.45
N LEU A 231 7.86 0.81 -11.34
CA LEU A 231 8.00 2.26 -11.26
C LEU A 231 9.44 2.63 -10.89
N GLU A 232 9.81 3.88 -11.15
CA GLU A 232 11.08 4.41 -10.68
C GLU A 232 11.04 4.70 -9.17
N VAL A 233 12.21 4.61 -8.53
CA VAL A 233 12.40 5.07 -7.15
C VAL A 233 13.30 6.28 -7.20
N HIS A 234 12.74 7.45 -6.84
CA HIS A 234 13.47 8.70 -6.79
C HIS A 234 14.03 8.92 -5.40
N TRP A 235 15.33 9.16 -5.35
CA TRP A 235 16.04 9.43 -4.11
C TRP A 235 16.17 10.94 -3.94
N PRO A 236 15.73 11.52 -2.81
CA PRO A 236 16.08 12.91 -2.54
C PRO A 236 17.59 13.00 -2.36
N ASP A 237 18.17 14.04 -2.95
CA ASP A 237 19.55 14.45 -2.73
C ASP A 237 19.84 14.75 -1.24
#